data_AF-A0A838MYD4-F1
#
_entry.id   AF-A0A838MYD4-F1
#
_cell.length_a   1.000
_cell.length_b   1.000
_cell.length_c   1.000
_cell.angle_alpha   90.00
_cell.angle_beta   90.00
_cell.angle_gamma   90.00
#
_symmetry.space_group_name_H-M   'P 1'
#
loop_
_entity.id
_entity.type
_entity.pdbx_description
1 polymer ?
#
loop_
_entity_poly.entity_id
_entity_poly.type
_entity_poly.pdbx_seq_one_letter_code
_entity_poly.pdbx_strand_id
1 'polypeptide(L)'
;PNLCGTFDQLRQRGSDPTEQYFNTDALCSPLGEFGNLGRNILRGPTQKRFDLSLSKTTRITENTSIELRADAFNLFNNVNFANPNSDLSETNDIGTITNTIGGPRVIQFGAKFKF
;
A
#
# COMPACT_ATOMS: atom_id res chain seq x y z
N PRO A 1 -23.70 -1.05 14.09
CA PRO A 1 -23.55 -1.56 12.71
C PRO A 1 -24.52 -0.79 11.81
N ASN A 2 -23.98 0.15 11.03
CA ASN A 2 -24.78 1.20 10.39
C ASN A 2 -24.86 0.99 8.87
N LEU A 3 -24.41 -0.18 8.40
CA LEU A 3 -24.43 -0.54 6.98
C LEU A 3 -25.13 -1.89 6.83
N CYS A 4 -26.01 -1.96 5.84
CA CYS A 4 -26.62 -3.20 5.40
C CYS A 4 -25.84 -3.81 4.22
N GLY A 5 -25.94 -5.13 4.08
CA GLY A 5 -25.26 -5.92 3.04
C GLY A 5 -24.77 -7.27 3.55
N THR A 6 -24.06 -8.04 2.73
CA THR A 6 -23.36 -9.25 3.17
C THR A 6 -21.88 -9.17 2.84
N PHE A 7 -21.05 -9.79 3.68
CA PHE A 7 -19.61 -9.83 3.44
C PHE A 7 -19.27 -10.50 2.10
N ASP A 8 -20.03 -11.52 1.70
CA ASP A 8 -19.83 -12.22 0.44
C ASP A 8 -20.12 -11.34 -0.79
N GLN A 9 -21.15 -10.48 -0.72
CA GLN A 9 -21.44 -9.52 -1.78
C GLN A 9 -20.35 -8.45 -1.87
N LEU A 10 -19.86 -7.92 -0.74
CA LEU A 10 -18.78 -6.93 -0.74
C LEU A 10 -17.48 -7.45 -1.37
N ARG A 11 -17.24 -8.76 -1.31
CA ARG A 11 -16.06 -9.40 -1.90
C ARG A 11 -16.11 -9.50 -3.43
N GLN A 12 -17.27 -9.27 -4.04
CA GLN A 12 -17.43 -9.28 -5.50
C GLN A 12 -16.82 -8.00 -6.08
N ARG A 13 -15.55 -8.07 -6.48
CA ARG A 13 -14.81 -6.96 -7.09
C ARG A 13 -15.09 -6.87 -8.59
N GLY A 14 -14.85 -5.70 -9.17
CA GLY A 14 -14.87 -5.52 -10.61
C GLY A 14 -13.69 -6.21 -11.30
N SER A 15 -13.67 -6.16 -12.65
CA SER A 15 -12.56 -6.67 -13.45
C SER A 15 -11.25 -5.93 -13.18
N ASP A 16 -11.33 -4.63 -12.93
CA ASP A 16 -10.20 -3.82 -12.46
C ASP A 16 -10.34 -3.59 -10.94
N PRO A 17 -9.40 -4.10 -10.13
CA PRO A 17 -9.44 -3.91 -8.68
C PRO A 17 -9.11 -2.48 -8.24
N THR A 18 -8.60 -1.62 -9.13
CA THR A 18 -8.35 -0.20 -8.85
C THR A 18 -9.58 0.66 -9.09
N GLU A 19 -10.49 0.26 -9.99
CA GLU A 19 -11.77 0.95 -10.20
C GLU A 19 -12.86 0.44 -9.25
N GLN A 20 -12.85 -0.86 -8.92
CA GLN A 20 -13.87 -1.44 -8.04
C GLN A 20 -13.28 -2.51 -7.11
N TYR A 21 -12.67 -2.06 -6.01
CA TYR A 21 -12.02 -2.94 -5.04
C TYR A 21 -13.00 -3.72 -4.13
N PHE A 22 -14.25 -3.27 -4.02
CA PHE A 22 -15.34 -4.01 -3.38
C PHE A 22 -16.66 -3.62 -4.05
N ASN A 23 -17.69 -4.45 -3.89
CA ASN A 23 -19.01 -4.14 -4.41
C ASN A 23 -19.64 -3.00 -3.60
N THR A 24 -19.75 -1.82 -4.19
CA THR A 24 -20.33 -0.63 -3.55
C THR A 24 -21.85 -0.70 -3.50
N ASP A 25 -22.51 -1.36 -4.46
CA ASP A 25 -23.97 -1.56 -4.49
C ASP A 25 -24.47 -2.43 -3.32
N ALA A 26 -23.57 -3.24 -2.75
CA ALA A 26 -23.86 -4.04 -1.57
C ALA A 26 -23.90 -3.22 -0.28
N LEU A 27 -23.51 -1.94 -0.30
CA LEU A 27 -23.56 -1.04 0.84
C LEU A 27 -24.85 -0.21 0.80
N CYS A 28 -25.64 -0.32 1.85
CA CYS A 28 -26.80 0.55 2.04
C CYS A 28 -26.82 1.17 3.45
N SER A 29 -27.39 2.37 3.55
CA SER A 29 -27.74 2.98 4.83
C SER A 29 -29.12 2.44 5.26
N PRO A 30 -29.23 1.70 6.38
CA PRO A 30 -30.50 1.17 6.84
C PRO A 30 -31.40 2.33 7.31
N LEU A 31 -32.54 2.53 6.64
CA LEU A 31 -33.49 3.59 6.95
C LEU A 31 -34.32 3.21 8.17
N GLY A 32 -33.95 3.71 9.35
CA GLY A 32 -34.69 3.48 10.59
C GLY A 32 -34.45 2.11 11.25
N GLU A 33 -33.50 1.32 10.72
CA GLU A 33 -33.11 0.02 11.25
C GLU A 33 -31.60 -0.04 11.55
N PHE A 34 -31.18 -1.06 12.29
CA PHE A 34 -29.76 -1.37 12.46
C PHE A 34 -29.26 -2.18 11.26
N GLY A 35 -28.08 -1.82 10.75
CA GLY A 35 -27.40 -2.59 9.71
C GLY A 35 -26.86 -3.91 10.25
N ASN A 36 -26.55 -4.84 9.35
CA ASN A 36 -26.07 -6.18 9.66
C ASN A 36 -24.56 -6.36 9.42
N LEU A 37 -23.87 -5.39 8.81
CA LEU A 37 -22.43 -5.45 8.57
C LEU A 37 -21.63 -5.12 9.82
N GLY A 38 -20.58 -5.91 10.05
CA GLY A 38 -19.64 -5.71 11.15
C GLY A 38 -18.79 -4.45 10.99
N ARG A 39 -18.16 -4.02 12.10
CA ARG A 39 -17.19 -2.92 12.08
C ARG A 39 -15.88 -3.37 11.43
N ASN A 40 -15.22 -2.49 10.66
CA ASN A 40 -13.90 -2.74 10.06
C ASN A 40 -13.85 -4.01 9.21
N ILE A 41 -14.86 -4.27 8.38
CA ILE A 41 -14.91 -5.47 7.52
C ILE A 41 -14.08 -5.34 6.25
N LEU A 42 -13.84 -4.13 5.77
CA LEU A 42 -13.04 -3.88 4.57
C LEU A 42 -11.54 -4.08 4.88
N ARG A 43 -10.81 -4.68 3.93
CA ARG A 43 -9.37 -4.97 4.03
C ARG A 43 -8.68 -4.45 2.78
N GLY A 44 -7.72 -3.55 2.95
CA GLY A 44 -6.94 -2.99 1.85
C GLY A 44 -6.10 -4.01 1.09
N PRO A 45 -5.52 -3.61 -0.06
CA PRO A 45 -4.65 -4.47 -0.86
C PRO A 45 -3.45 -4.98 -0.05
N THR A 46 -2.98 -6.19 -0.39
CA THR A 46 -1.74 -6.70 0.19
C THR A 46 -0.55 -5.92 -0.34
N GLN A 47 0.39 -5.58 0.55
CA GLN A 47 1.62 -4.87 0.21
C GLN A 47 2.80 -5.84 0.25
N LYS A 48 3.67 -5.76 -0.76
CA LYS A 48 4.91 -6.52 -0.86
C LYS A 48 6.02 -5.57 -1.29
N ARG A 49 6.88 -5.21 -0.35
CA ARG A 49 8.05 -4.36 -0.58
C ARG A 49 9.30 -5.03 0.00
N PHE A 50 10.37 -4.99 -0.78
CA PHE A 50 11.68 -5.49 -0.37
C PHE A 50 12.69 -4.36 -0.53
N ASP A 51 13.36 -4.03 0.57
CA ASP A 51 14.40 -3.01 0.61
C ASP A 51 15.73 -3.68 0.97
N LEU A 52 16.79 -3.27 0.27
CA LEU A 52 18.12 -3.84 0.39
C LEU A 52 19.15 -2.74 0.64
N SER A 53 20.06 -2.99 1.57
CA SER A 53 21.21 -2.13 1.82
C SER A 53 22.49 -2.96 1.82
N LEU A 54 23.47 -2.53 1.05
CA LEU A 54 24.80 -3.11 1.01
C LEU A 54 25.83 -2.03 1.35
N SER A 55 26.69 -2.30 2.32
CA SER A 55 27.84 -1.45 2.62
C SER A 55 29.12 -2.27 2.68
N LYS A 56 30.21 -1.66 2.20
CA LYS A 56 31.55 -2.24 2.26
C LYS A 56 32.55 -1.17 2.65
N THR A 57 33.23 -1.38 3.77
CA THR A 57 34.40 -0.59 4.14
C THR A 57 35.66 -1.28 3.64
N THR A 58 36.47 -0.53 2.90
CA THR A 58 37.79 -0.98 2.43
C THR A 58 38.84 -0.06 3.04
N ARG A 59 39.81 -0.63 3.77
CA ARG A 59 40.97 0.12 4.26
C ARG A 59 41.87 0.47 3.08
N ILE A 60 42.26 1.73 2.96
CA ILE A 60 43.20 2.18 1.94
C ILE A 60 44.61 2.18 2.53
N THR A 61 44.76 2.68 3.76
CA THR A 61 46.00 2.64 4.54
C THR A 61 45.70 2.23 5.98
N GLU A 62 46.70 2.26 6.86
CA GLU A 62 46.53 1.99 8.30
C GLU A 62 45.59 3.01 8.98
N ASN A 63 45.61 4.26 8.52
CA ASN A 63 44.84 5.36 9.12
C ASN A 63 43.65 5.82 8.27
N THR A 64 43.49 5.32 7.04
CA THR A 64 42.42 5.78 6.12
C THR A 64 41.55 4.63 5.62
N SER A 65 40.25 4.91 5.47
CA SER A 65 39.30 3.95 4.89
C SER A 65 38.22 4.64 4.08
N ILE A 66 37.69 3.90 3.10
CA ILE A 66 36.52 4.29 2.33
C ILE A 66 35.38 3.32 2.58
N GLU A 67 34.20 3.86 2.84
CA GLU A 67 32.96 3.11 2.94
C GLU A 67 32.10 3.40 1.71
N LEU A 68 31.80 2.36 0.95
CA LEU A 68 30.88 2.41 -0.17
C LEU A 68 29.55 1.83 0.27
N ARG A 69 28.45 2.50 -0.05
CA ARG A 69 27.09 2.09 0.28
C ARG A 69 26.23 2.12 -0.98
N ALA A 70 25.39 1.11 -1.13
CA ALA A 70 24.32 1.06 -2.12
C ALA A 70 23.02 0.69 -1.39
N ASP A 71 22.00 1.53 -1.52
CA ASP A 71 20.67 1.25 -1.01
C ASP A 71 19.69 1.15 -2.18
N ALA A 72 18.86 0.10 -2.16
CA ALA A 72 17.79 -0.12 -3.12
C ALA A 72 16.47 -0.23 -2.36
N PHE A 73 15.58 0.73 -2.57
CA PHE A 73 14.20 0.71 -2.07
C PHE A 73 13.27 0.17 -3.14
N ASN A 74 12.30 -0.66 -2.74
CA ASN A 74 11.42 -1.39 -3.66
C ASN A 74 12.23 -2.14 -4.74
N LEU A 75 13.13 -3.03 -4.31
CA LEU A 75 14.10 -3.73 -5.16
C LEU A 75 13.47 -4.42 -6.38
N PHE A 76 12.33 -5.08 -6.17
CA PHE A 76 11.59 -5.80 -7.21
C PHE A 76 10.65 -4.90 -8.03
N ASN A 77 10.57 -3.60 -7.72
CA ASN A 77 9.70 -2.63 -8.37
C ASN A 77 8.22 -3.06 -8.39
N ASN A 78 7.74 -3.62 -7.27
CA ASN A 78 6.33 -3.99 -7.12
C ASN A 78 5.51 -2.72 -6.84
N VAL A 79 4.38 -2.58 -7.53
CA VAL A 79 3.40 -1.52 -7.24
C VAL A 79 2.63 -1.91 -5.99
N ASN A 80 2.64 -1.03 -4.99
CA ASN A 80 1.86 -1.19 -3.77
C ASN A 80 0.72 -0.17 -3.79
N PHE A 81 -0.51 -0.66 -3.87
CA PHE A 81 -1.70 0.17 -3.91
C PHE A 81 -2.07 0.69 -2.51
N ALA A 82 -2.58 1.92 -2.45
CA ALA A 82 -3.18 2.46 -1.24
C ALA A 82 -4.49 1.74 -0.91
N ASN A 83 -5.08 2.08 0.22
CA ASN A 83 -6.44 1.63 0.51
C ASN A 83 -7.42 2.27 -0.49
N PRO A 84 -8.48 1.54 -0.88
CA PRO A 84 -9.56 2.14 -1.64
C PRO A 84 -10.26 3.21 -0.80
N ASN A 85 -10.91 4.15 -1.48
CA ASN A 85 -11.78 5.11 -0.83
C ASN A 85 -12.90 4.36 -0.08
N SER A 86 -13.05 4.67 1.20
CA SER A 86 -14.08 4.08 2.07
C SER A 86 -15.04 5.13 2.62
N ASP A 87 -14.98 6.36 2.12
CA ASP A 87 -15.95 7.39 2.46
C ASP A 87 -17.26 7.09 1.74
N LEU A 88 -18.31 6.86 2.53
CA LEU A 88 -19.65 6.55 2.03
C LEU A 88 -20.39 7.80 1.53
N SER A 89 -19.89 8.99 1.86
CA SER A 89 -20.44 10.26 1.38
C SER A 89 -19.97 10.62 -0.03
N GLU A 90 -18.91 9.98 -0.53
CA GLU A 90 -18.40 10.14 -1.90
C GLU A 90 -18.97 9.08 -2.83
N THR A 91 -19.94 9.48 -3.67
CA THR A 91 -20.65 8.57 -4.58
C THR A 91 -19.86 8.18 -5.83
N ASN A 92 -18.87 8.97 -6.24
CA ASN A 92 -18.14 8.74 -7.49
C ASN A 92 -16.88 7.89 -7.32
N ASP A 93 -16.22 7.99 -6.15
CA ASP A 93 -14.89 7.41 -5.94
C ASP A 93 -14.87 6.30 -4.88
N ILE A 94 -15.98 6.03 -4.18
CA ILE A 94 -16.05 4.92 -3.22
C ILE A 94 -15.61 3.61 -3.87
N GLY A 95 -14.75 2.85 -3.18
CA GLY A 95 -14.25 1.58 -3.68
C GLY A 95 -13.15 1.68 -4.73
N THR A 96 -12.80 2.89 -5.20
CA THR A 96 -11.70 3.11 -6.13
C THR A 96 -10.37 3.30 -5.39
N ILE A 97 -9.26 2.94 -6.02
CA ILE A 97 -7.89 3.15 -5.55
C ILE A 97 -7.24 4.19 -6.46
N THR A 98 -7.10 5.40 -5.98
CA THR A 98 -6.51 6.53 -6.74
C THR A 98 -5.02 6.72 -6.48
N ASN A 99 -4.46 6.03 -5.49
CA ASN A 99 -3.10 6.27 -5.02
C ASN A 99 -2.30 4.97 -4.87
N THR A 100 -0.98 5.13 -5.00
CA THR A 100 0.01 4.11 -4.62
C THR A 100 0.79 4.58 -3.42
N ILE A 101 1.41 3.64 -2.71
CA ILE A 101 2.21 3.87 -1.52
C ILE A 101 3.57 3.24 -1.66
N GLY A 102 4.54 3.72 -0.89
CA GLY A 102 5.88 3.16 -0.88
C GLY A 102 6.76 3.54 -2.07
N GLY A 103 6.21 4.22 -3.09
CA GLY A 103 6.96 4.81 -4.19
C GLY A 103 7.56 3.82 -5.18
N PRO A 104 8.09 4.33 -6.31
CA PRO A 104 8.80 3.51 -7.29
C PRO A 104 10.14 3.02 -6.74
N ARG A 105 10.80 2.13 -7.47
CA ARG A 105 12.16 1.70 -7.14
C ARG A 105 13.14 2.87 -7.16
N VAL A 106 13.90 3.01 -6.08
CA VAL A 106 14.98 4.01 -5.96
C VAL A 106 16.26 3.29 -5.58
N ILE A 107 17.32 3.54 -6.34
CA ILE A 107 18.67 3.04 -6.03
C ILE A 107 19.56 4.25 -5.80
N GLN A 108 20.24 4.29 -4.66
CA GLN A 108 21.15 5.36 -4.27
C GLN A 108 22.52 4.80 -3.90
N PHE A 109 23.54 5.57 -4.22
CA PHE A 109 24.93 5.24 -3.91
C PHE A 109 25.51 6.32 -2.99
N GLY A 110 26.32 5.89 -2.03
CA GLY A 110 27.02 6.77 -1.10
C GLY A 110 28.46 6.35 -0.94
N ALA A 111 29.34 7.34 -0.73
CA ALA A 111 30.73 7.12 -0.38
C ALA A 111 31.08 7.97 0.85
N LYS A 112 31.77 7.37 1.82
CA LYS A 112 32.29 8.07 3.00
C LYS A 112 33.78 7.79 3.16
N PHE A 113 34.57 8.84 3.12
CA PHE A 113 36.01 8.79 3.39
C PHE A 113 36.28 9.08 4.86
N LYS A 114 37.15 8.29 5.50
CA LYS A 114 37.56 8.41 6.91
C LYS A 114 39.10 8.52 6.96
N PHE A 115 39.60 9.49 7.70
CA PHE A 115 41.02 9.83 7.86
C PHE A 115 41.37 10.07 9.33
#